data_AF-A0A091PKY4-F1
#
_entry.id   AF-A0A091PKY4-F1
#
_cell.length_a   1.000
_cell.length_b   1.000
_cell.length_c   1.000
_cell.angle_alpha   90.00
_cell.angle_beta   90.00
_cell.angle_gamma   90.00
#
_symmetry.space_group_name_H-M   'P 1'
#
loop_
_entity.id
_entity.type
_entity.pdbx_description
1 polymer ?
#
loop_
_entity_poly.entity_id
_entity_poly.type
_entity_poly.pdbx_seq_one_letter_code
_entity_poly.pdbx_strand_id
1 'polypeptide(L)'
;ELSTSQKSGGNLLQMLYDKPTRWAYTFQTYACLSRVRAQLKPVSAKLQEAEHPVQFFERSVYSDRYVFASNLFESGNINETEWAVYQDWHTWLLNQFESDIELDGMIYLRTTPQKCMERLQTRGREEEQGIELEYLENLHYKHETWLYERTMRVDFENLKEIPILILDVNEDFKNDKIKQEYLIDQ
;
A
#
# COMPACT_ATOMS: atom_id res chain seq x y z
N GLU A 1 17.51 5.53 -5.95
CA GLU A 1 17.79 5.65 -7.39
C GLU A 1 16.55 5.27 -8.17
N LEU A 2 16.09 6.14 -9.08
CA LEU A 2 15.01 5.82 -10.01
C LEU A 2 15.45 4.65 -10.89
N SER A 3 14.59 3.66 -11.10
CA SER A 3 14.95 2.53 -11.96
C SER A 3 15.10 2.99 -13.42
N THR A 4 15.74 2.16 -14.24
CA THR A 4 15.89 2.41 -15.68
C THR A 4 14.54 2.66 -16.37
N SER A 5 13.44 2.04 -15.93
CA SER A 5 12.11 2.29 -16.51
C SER A 5 11.54 3.67 -16.15
N GLN A 6 11.84 4.19 -14.96
CA GLN A 6 11.45 5.55 -14.55
C GLN A 6 12.28 6.64 -15.26
N LYS A 7 13.49 6.30 -15.72
CA LYS A 7 14.37 7.24 -16.44
C LYS A 7 14.02 7.41 -17.92
N SER A 8 13.34 6.43 -18.55
CA SER A 8 13.04 6.45 -20.00
C SER A 8 11.57 6.22 -20.38
N GLY A 9 10.74 5.70 -19.47
CA GLY A 9 9.40 5.17 -19.78
C GLY A 9 8.20 6.08 -19.48
N GLY A 10 8.43 7.35 -19.10
CA GLY A 10 7.36 8.26 -18.69
C GLY A 10 6.87 8.04 -17.26
N ASN A 11 5.94 8.88 -16.81
CA ASN A 11 5.37 8.80 -15.46
C ASN A 11 4.28 7.72 -15.40
N LEU A 12 4.64 6.54 -14.90
CA LEU A 12 3.74 5.39 -14.88
C LEU A 12 2.50 5.61 -13.99
N LEU A 13 2.58 6.48 -12.98
CA LEU A 13 1.44 6.86 -12.14
C LEU A 13 0.45 7.71 -12.95
N GLN A 14 0.95 8.71 -13.68
CA GLN A 14 0.12 9.49 -14.61
C GLN A 14 -0.53 8.58 -15.65
N MET A 15 0.24 7.65 -16.25
CA MET A 15 -0.27 6.72 -17.25
C MET A 15 -1.37 5.80 -16.69
N LEU A 16 -1.25 5.36 -15.43
CA LEU A 16 -2.30 4.63 -14.73
C LEU A 16 -3.59 5.43 -14.65
N TYR A 17 -3.52 6.68 -14.17
CA TYR A 17 -4.73 7.50 -13.99
C TYR A 17 -5.33 7.98 -15.31
N ASP A 18 -4.53 8.21 -16.35
CA ASP A 18 -5.01 8.61 -17.68
C ASP A 18 -5.72 7.47 -18.44
N LYS A 19 -5.18 6.24 -18.35
CA LYS A 19 -5.74 5.08 -19.05
C LYS A 19 -5.56 3.78 -18.26
N PRO A 20 -6.34 3.59 -17.18
CA PRO A 20 -6.15 2.48 -16.26
C PRO A 20 -6.33 1.12 -16.95
N THR A 21 -7.29 0.98 -17.86
CA THR A 21 -7.51 -0.25 -18.67
C THR A 21 -6.30 -0.68 -19.50
N ARG A 22 -5.32 0.21 -19.76
CA ARG A 22 -4.08 -0.13 -20.46
C ARG A 22 -2.91 -0.31 -19.52
N TRP A 23 -2.85 0.45 -18.43
CA TRP A 23 -1.63 0.60 -17.63
C TRP A 23 -1.75 0.03 -16.22
N ALA A 24 -2.93 -0.38 -15.75
CA ALA A 24 -3.13 -0.96 -14.43
C ALA A 24 -2.23 -2.17 -14.17
N TYR A 25 -2.26 -3.18 -15.04
CA TYR A 25 -1.41 -4.36 -14.88
C TYR A 25 0.09 -4.01 -14.85
N THR A 26 0.54 -3.13 -15.76
CA THR A 26 1.94 -2.70 -15.83
C THR A 26 2.36 -1.94 -14.57
N PHE A 27 1.51 -1.03 -14.11
CA PHE A 27 1.76 -0.25 -12.90
C PHE A 27 1.81 -1.13 -11.66
N GLN A 28 0.83 -2.00 -11.44
CA GLN A 28 0.76 -2.85 -10.24
C GLN A 28 1.97 -3.80 -10.17
N THR A 29 2.32 -4.44 -11.29
CA THR A 29 3.51 -5.31 -11.36
C THR A 29 4.79 -4.55 -11.02
N TYR A 30 4.96 -3.36 -11.60
CA TYR A 30 6.16 -2.56 -11.36
C TYR A 30 6.21 -1.96 -9.95
N ALA A 31 5.08 -1.49 -9.41
CA ALA A 31 4.97 -0.97 -8.06
C ALA A 31 5.37 -2.03 -7.03
N CYS A 32 4.78 -3.22 -7.09
CA CYS A 32 5.11 -4.34 -6.21
C CYS A 32 6.58 -4.77 -6.36
N LEU A 33 7.11 -4.89 -7.58
CA LEU A 33 8.53 -5.20 -7.79
C LEU A 33 9.46 -4.15 -7.18
N SER A 34 9.14 -2.87 -7.36
CA SER A 34 9.94 -1.77 -6.81
C SER A 34 9.91 -1.75 -5.28
N ARG A 35 8.78 -2.13 -4.68
CA ARG A 35 8.62 -2.27 -3.23
C ARG A 35 9.47 -3.40 -2.70
N VAL A 36 9.38 -4.60 -3.27
CA VAL A 36 10.22 -5.74 -2.85
C VAL A 36 11.70 -5.37 -2.93
N ARG A 37 12.14 -4.77 -4.05
CA ARG A 37 13.53 -4.30 -4.18
C ARG A 37 13.93 -3.26 -3.14
N ALA A 38 13.00 -2.43 -2.67
CA ALA A 38 13.29 -1.45 -1.64
C ALA A 38 13.36 -2.09 -0.24
N GLN A 39 12.48 -3.06 0.04
CA GLN A 39 12.43 -3.80 1.30
C GLN A 39 13.64 -4.72 1.48
N LEU A 40 14.13 -5.33 0.39
CA LEU A 40 15.33 -6.18 0.38
C LEU A 40 16.66 -5.40 0.49
N LYS A 41 16.63 -4.06 0.50
CA LYS A 41 17.88 -3.31 0.68
C LYS A 41 18.38 -3.50 2.11
N PRO A 42 19.71 -3.55 2.32
CA PRO A 42 20.28 -3.58 3.65
C PRO A 42 19.73 -2.42 4.50
N VAL A 43 19.27 -2.76 5.70
CA VAL A 43 18.90 -1.77 6.71
C VAL A 43 20.08 -0.85 7.02
N SER A 44 19.78 0.40 7.39
CA SER A 44 20.83 1.39 7.67
C SER A 44 21.74 0.93 8.81
N ALA A 45 23.03 1.29 8.78
CA ALA A 45 23.99 0.95 9.85
C ALA A 45 23.49 1.40 11.24
N LYS A 46 22.88 2.59 11.31
CA LYS A 46 22.25 3.11 12.54
C LYS A 46 21.17 2.17 13.10
N LEU A 47 20.40 1.52 12.22
CA LEU A 47 19.38 0.57 12.64
C LEU A 47 20.02 -0.75 13.08
N GLN A 48 21.06 -1.22 12.39
CA GLN A 48 21.79 -2.44 12.77
C GLN A 48 22.45 -2.34 14.15
N GLU A 49 22.87 -1.14 14.55
CA GLU A 49 23.51 -0.87 15.85
C GLU A 49 22.51 -0.56 16.98
N ALA A 50 21.20 -0.48 16.69
CA ALA A 50 20.19 -0.15 17.69
C ALA A 50 19.91 -1.34 18.63
N GLU A 51 19.62 -1.07 19.91
CA GLU A 51 19.26 -2.10 20.90
C GLU A 51 17.94 -2.80 20.57
N HIS A 52 16.97 -2.04 20.06
CA HIS A 52 15.65 -2.52 19.62
C HIS A 52 15.34 -1.98 18.21
N PRO A 53 15.89 -2.59 17.15
CA PRO A 53 15.72 -2.10 15.79
C PRO A 53 14.28 -2.32 15.30
N VAL A 54 13.66 -1.25 14.79
CA VAL A 54 12.35 -1.30 14.13
C VAL A 54 12.44 -0.67 12.74
N GLN A 55 12.05 -1.42 11.71
CA GLN A 55 11.97 -0.94 10.34
C GLN A 55 10.51 -0.73 9.96
N PHE A 56 10.16 0.50 9.56
CA PHE A 56 8.83 0.80 9.04
C PHE A 56 8.81 0.76 7.51
N PHE A 57 7.74 0.20 6.96
CA PHE A 57 7.46 0.23 5.53
C PHE A 57 6.19 1.04 5.24
N GLU A 58 6.26 1.96 4.27
CA GLU A 58 5.05 2.63 3.78
C GLU A 58 4.29 1.66 2.87
N ARG A 59 3.25 1.02 3.43
CA ARG A 59 2.49 -0.09 2.83
C ARG A 59 3.29 -1.40 2.73
N SER A 60 2.68 -2.42 2.15
CA SER A 60 3.25 -3.76 1.96
C SER A 60 2.86 -4.34 0.60
N VAL A 61 3.58 -5.38 0.17
CA VAL A 61 3.22 -6.21 -0.99
C VAL A 61 1.79 -6.74 -0.91
N TYR A 62 1.32 -7.04 0.30
CA TYR A 62 -0.06 -7.49 0.55
C TYR A 62 -1.09 -6.42 0.17
N SER A 63 -0.85 -5.15 0.52
CA SER A 63 -1.75 -4.07 0.10
C SER A 63 -1.71 -3.83 -1.41
N ASP A 64 -0.56 -4.05 -2.07
CA ASP A 64 -0.47 -3.94 -3.53
C ASP A 64 -1.42 -4.96 -4.20
N ARG A 65 -1.48 -6.21 -3.72
CA ARG A 65 -2.39 -7.24 -4.24
C ARG A 65 -3.83 -7.09 -3.77
N TYR A 66 -4.07 -7.12 -2.47
CA TYR A 66 -5.41 -7.27 -1.89
C TYR A 66 -6.21 -5.97 -1.84
N VAL A 67 -5.54 -4.81 -1.95
CA VAL A 67 -6.22 -3.52 -2.04
C VAL A 67 -6.16 -3.00 -3.47
N PHE A 68 -4.98 -2.62 -3.96
CA PHE A 68 -4.87 -1.82 -5.19
C PHE A 68 -5.12 -2.64 -6.46
N ALA A 69 -4.42 -3.75 -6.66
CA ALA A 69 -4.57 -4.58 -7.85
C ALA A 69 -5.95 -5.26 -7.89
N SER A 70 -6.42 -5.79 -6.75
CA SER A 70 -7.78 -6.35 -6.64
C SER A 70 -8.87 -5.31 -6.95
N ASN A 71 -8.73 -4.07 -6.49
CA ASN A 71 -9.67 -2.99 -6.84
C ASN A 71 -9.69 -2.72 -8.35
N LEU A 72 -8.51 -2.67 -8.98
CA LEU A 72 -8.40 -2.44 -10.43
C LEU A 72 -8.98 -3.59 -11.24
N PHE A 73 -8.85 -4.83 -10.77
CA PHE A 73 -9.51 -6.00 -11.36
C PHE A 73 -11.03 -5.90 -11.24
N GLU A 74 -11.56 -5.69 -10.04
CA GLU A 74 -13.01 -5.57 -9.79
C GLU A 74 -13.65 -4.38 -10.54
N SER A 75 -12.89 -3.32 -10.77
CA SER A 75 -13.32 -2.16 -11.56
C SER A 75 -13.17 -2.35 -13.09
N GLY A 76 -12.76 -3.53 -13.56
CA GLY A 76 -12.61 -3.84 -14.98
C GLY A 76 -11.37 -3.22 -15.66
N ASN A 77 -10.41 -2.71 -14.89
CA ASN A 77 -9.17 -2.12 -15.41
C ASN A 77 -8.03 -3.14 -15.59
N ILE A 78 -8.14 -4.29 -14.94
CA ILE A 78 -7.30 -5.48 -15.16
C ILE A 78 -8.25 -6.58 -15.60
N ASN A 79 -7.94 -7.27 -16.69
CA ASN A 79 -8.78 -8.39 -17.16
C ASN A 79 -8.42 -9.71 -16.45
N GLU A 80 -9.24 -10.74 -16.64
CA GLU A 80 -9.06 -12.08 -16.03
C GLU A 80 -7.67 -12.67 -16.26
N THR A 81 -7.14 -12.58 -17.48
CA THR A 81 -5.80 -13.11 -17.82
C THR A 81 -4.71 -12.33 -17.10
N GLU A 82 -4.78 -11.00 -17.13
CA GLU A 82 -3.82 -10.15 -16.42
C GLU A 82 -3.87 -10.36 -14.90
N TRP A 83 -5.08 -10.57 -14.35
CA TRP A 83 -5.26 -10.84 -12.94
C TRP A 83 -4.70 -12.20 -12.52
N ALA A 84 -4.96 -13.25 -13.30
CA ALA A 84 -4.38 -14.57 -13.05
C ALA A 84 -2.84 -14.52 -13.08
N VAL A 85 -2.26 -13.89 -14.11
CA VAL A 85 -0.80 -13.75 -14.23
C VAL A 85 -0.22 -12.92 -13.09
N TYR A 86 -0.87 -11.81 -12.69
CA TYR A 86 -0.41 -10.99 -11.58
C TYR A 86 -0.40 -11.78 -10.26
N GLN A 87 -1.44 -12.57 -9.98
CA GLN A 87 -1.53 -13.38 -8.78
C GLN A 87 -0.46 -14.48 -8.73
N ASP A 88 -0.24 -15.18 -9.85
CA ASP A 88 0.81 -16.20 -9.96
C ASP A 88 2.20 -15.57 -9.75
N TRP A 89 2.48 -14.46 -10.43
CA TRP A 89 3.73 -13.72 -10.29
C TRP A 89 3.94 -13.23 -8.85
N HIS A 90 2.93 -12.63 -8.24
CA HIS A 90 3.00 -12.11 -6.87
C HIS A 90 3.22 -13.24 -5.86
N THR A 91 2.52 -14.36 -6.00
CA THR A 91 2.67 -15.53 -5.12
C THR A 91 4.05 -16.13 -5.25
N TRP A 92 4.54 -16.32 -6.48
CA TRP A 92 5.91 -16.79 -6.71
C TRP A 92 6.94 -15.85 -6.11
N LEU A 93 6.79 -14.53 -6.32
CA LEU A 93 7.72 -13.53 -5.80
C LEU A 93 7.80 -13.56 -4.28
N LEU A 94 6.65 -13.62 -3.60
CA LEU A 94 6.62 -13.71 -2.14
C LEU A 94 7.28 -14.98 -1.64
N ASN A 95 6.98 -16.14 -2.23
CA ASN A 95 7.59 -17.40 -1.82
C ASN A 95 9.12 -17.43 -1.97
N GLN A 96 9.71 -16.58 -2.83
CA GLN A 96 11.17 -16.47 -2.96
C GLN A 96 11.82 -15.58 -1.90
N PHE A 97 11.08 -14.61 -1.34
CA PHE A 97 11.63 -13.56 -0.48
C PHE A 97 10.95 -13.47 0.90
N GLU A 98 10.06 -14.41 1.22
CA GLU A 98 9.18 -14.38 2.40
C GLU A 98 9.96 -14.07 3.69
N SER A 99 11.06 -14.78 3.94
CA SER A 99 11.89 -14.60 5.13
C SER A 99 12.54 -13.22 5.26
N ASP A 100 12.68 -12.48 4.16
CA ASP A 100 13.33 -11.16 4.13
C ASP A 100 12.33 -10.01 4.20
N ILE A 101 11.05 -10.25 3.89
CA ILE A 101 10.00 -9.20 3.82
C ILE A 101 8.76 -9.52 4.67
N GLU A 102 8.87 -10.51 5.56
CA GLU A 102 7.85 -10.83 6.56
C GLU A 102 7.57 -9.61 7.46
N LEU A 103 6.33 -9.50 7.93
CA LEU A 103 5.88 -8.40 8.78
C LEU A 103 5.60 -8.91 10.19
N ASP A 104 6.18 -8.26 11.19
CA ASP A 104 5.88 -8.55 12.61
C ASP A 104 4.55 -7.92 13.07
N GLY A 105 4.09 -6.89 12.37
CA GLY A 105 2.89 -6.12 12.74
C GLY A 105 2.49 -5.14 11.64
N MET A 106 1.26 -4.63 11.73
CA MET A 106 0.76 -3.57 10.86
C MET A 106 0.21 -2.39 11.66
N ILE A 107 0.36 -1.19 11.10
CA ILE A 107 -0.28 0.02 11.62
C ILE A 107 -1.26 0.50 10.55
N TYR A 108 -2.56 0.47 10.86
CA TYR A 108 -3.62 0.97 10.00
C TYR A 108 -3.97 2.42 10.37
N LEU A 109 -3.53 3.36 9.53
CA LEU A 109 -3.89 4.77 9.61
C LEU A 109 -5.29 4.97 9.00
N ARG A 110 -6.32 4.84 9.84
CA ARG A 110 -7.73 4.86 9.44
C ARG A 110 -8.24 6.29 9.34
N THR A 111 -8.84 6.65 8.20
CA THR A 111 -9.47 7.96 7.97
C THR A 111 -10.59 7.80 6.93
N THR A 112 -11.51 8.77 6.90
CA THR A 112 -12.62 8.73 5.95
C THR A 112 -12.17 9.05 4.51
N PRO A 113 -12.85 8.53 3.48
CA PRO A 113 -12.61 8.88 2.09
C PRO A 113 -12.66 10.39 1.83
N GLN A 114 -13.55 11.12 2.50
CA GLN A 114 -13.68 12.58 2.38
C GLN A 114 -12.42 13.28 2.90
N LYS A 115 -11.88 12.84 4.06
CA LYS A 115 -10.64 13.39 4.60
C LYS A 115 -9.44 13.05 3.71
N CYS A 116 -9.41 11.85 3.12
CA CYS A 116 -8.42 11.48 2.09
C CYS A 116 -8.49 12.42 0.88
N MET A 117 -9.68 12.72 0.38
CA MET A 117 -9.89 13.62 -0.75
C MET A 117 -9.38 15.04 -0.45
N GLU A 118 -9.73 15.60 0.72
CA GLU A 118 -9.21 16.91 1.17
C GLU A 118 -7.67 16.93 1.20
N ARG A 119 -7.05 15.84 1.68
CA ARG A 119 -5.58 15.69 1.75
C ARG A 119 -4.93 15.55 0.38
N LEU A 120 -5.56 14.84 -0.56
CA LEU A 120 -5.10 14.75 -1.96
C LEU A 120 -5.09 16.12 -2.62
N GLN A 121 -6.18 16.88 -2.48
CA GLN A 121 -6.30 18.23 -3.02
C GLN A 121 -5.25 19.17 -2.39
N THR A 122 -5.06 19.09 -1.07
CA THR A 122 -4.03 19.89 -0.36
C THR A 122 -2.61 19.54 -0.80
N ARG A 123 -2.33 18.25 -1.06
CA ARG A 123 -1.01 17.80 -1.51
C ARG A 123 -0.68 18.27 -2.93
N GLY A 124 -1.68 18.44 -3.78
CA GLY A 124 -1.54 19.10 -5.09
C GLY A 124 -0.66 18.35 -6.09
N ARG A 125 -0.61 17.02 -6.04
CA ARG A 125 0.04 16.23 -7.10
C ARG A 125 -0.80 16.28 -8.36
N GLU A 126 -0.16 16.54 -9.50
CA GLU A 126 -0.84 16.70 -10.79
C GLU A 126 -1.50 15.40 -11.23
N GLU A 127 -0.84 14.27 -11.01
CA GLU A 127 -1.30 12.94 -11.43
C GLU A 127 -2.59 12.50 -10.72
N GLU A 128 -2.88 13.07 -9.55
CA GLU A 128 -3.95 12.65 -8.65
C GLU A 128 -5.19 13.56 -8.72
N GLN A 129 -5.16 14.62 -9.53
CA GLN A 129 -6.28 15.59 -9.63
C GLN A 129 -7.58 14.98 -10.18
N GLY A 130 -7.49 13.91 -10.98
CA GLY A 130 -8.63 13.21 -11.56
C GLY A 130 -9.20 12.08 -10.69
N ILE A 131 -8.71 11.91 -9.47
CA ILE A 131 -9.22 10.85 -8.58
C ILE A 131 -10.60 11.24 -8.04
N GLU A 132 -11.59 10.40 -8.29
CA GLU A 132 -12.95 10.56 -7.79
C GLU A 132 -13.12 10.00 -6.36
N LEU A 133 -14.11 10.52 -5.63
CA LEU A 133 -14.40 10.08 -4.25
C LEU A 133 -14.75 8.59 -4.20
N GLU A 134 -15.52 8.10 -5.18
CA GLU A 134 -15.91 6.68 -5.31
C GLU A 134 -14.70 5.75 -5.34
N TYR A 135 -13.61 6.16 -6.01
CA TYR A 135 -12.37 5.39 -6.01
C TYR A 135 -11.79 5.26 -4.60
N LEU A 136 -11.80 6.35 -3.82
CA LEU A 136 -11.32 6.35 -2.43
C LEU A 136 -12.23 5.54 -1.51
N GLU A 137 -13.54 5.56 -1.74
CA GLU A 137 -14.53 4.76 -1.01
C GLU A 137 -14.29 3.26 -1.23
N ASN A 138 -14.03 2.84 -2.48
CA ASN A 138 -13.70 1.45 -2.79
C ASN A 138 -12.39 0.99 -2.14
N LEU A 139 -11.34 1.83 -2.19
CA LEU A 139 -10.10 1.54 -1.48
C LEU A 139 -10.30 1.47 0.04
N HIS A 140 -11.08 2.39 0.60
CA HIS A 140 -11.40 2.39 2.03
C HIS A 140 -12.12 1.11 2.44
N TYR A 141 -13.15 0.69 1.71
CA TYR A 141 -13.86 -0.57 1.96
C TYR A 141 -12.93 -1.78 1.98
N LYS A 142 -11.95 -1.85 1.06
CA LYS A 142 -10.94 -2.92 1.07
C LYS A 142 -10.03 -2.88 2.30
N HIS A 143 -9.61 -1.70 2.75
CA HIS A 143 -8.84 -1.58 3.99
C HIS A 143 -9.67 -1.93 5.22
N GLU A 144 -10.94 -1.53 5.29
CA GLU A 144 -11.83 -1.85 6.41
C GLU A 144 -12.04 -3.37 6.52
N THR A 145 -12.43 -4.02 5.42
CA THR A 145 -12.66 -5.48 5.39
C THR A 145 -11.38 -6.28 5.66
N TRP A 146 -10.21 -5.76 5.32
CA TRP A 146 -8.93 -6.43 5.58
C TRP A 146 -8.40 -6.18 6.99
N LEU A 147 -8.20 -4.93 7.37
CA LEU A 147 -7.40 -4.53 8.53
C LEU A 147 -8.26 -4.26 9.79
N TYR A 148 -9.54 -3.93 9.62
CA TYR A 148 -10.44 -3.59 10.73
C TYR A 148 -11.40 -4.74 11.05
N GLU A 149 -12.22 -5.16 10.08
CA GLU A 149 -13.24 -6.20 10.26
C GLU A 149 -12.68 -7.62 10.14
N ARG A 150 -11.51 -7.76 9.49
CA ARG A 150 -10.84 -9.05 9.22
C ARG A 150 -11.75 -10.08 8.51
N THR A 151 -12.59 -9.62 7.60
CA THR A 151 -13.53 -10.42 6.80
C THR A 151 -13.00 -10.78 5.41
N MET A 152 -11.98 -10.05 4.92
CA MET A 152 -11.34 -10.32 3.65
C MET A 152 -10.60 -11.67 3.67
N ARG A 153 -10.79 -12.48 2.62
CA ARG A 153 -10.01 -13.70 2.42
C ARG A 153 -8.62 -13.35 1.89
N VAL A 154 -7.59 -13.85 2.57
CA VAL A 154 -6.19 -13.75 2.18
C VAL A 154 -5.58 -15.13 2.08
N ASP A 155 -4.65 -15.31 1.15
CA ASP A 155 -4.04 -16.62 0.86
C ASP A 155 -2.84 -16.93 1.78
N PHE A 156 -2.36 -15.95 2.52
CA PHE A 156 -1.18 -16.03 3.37
C PHE A 156 -1.58 -16.17 4.84
N GLU A 157 -1.22 -17.29 5.47
CA GLU A 157 -1.67 -17.64 6.83
C GLU A 157 -1.14 -16.66 7.88
N ASN A 158 0.10 -16.19 7.72
CA ASN A 158 0.73 -15.23 8.63
C ASN A 158 -0.06 -13.92 8.76
N LEU A 159 -0.82 -13.53 7.73
CA LEU A 159 -1.64 -12.32 7.75
C LEU A 159 -2.89 -12.44 8.63
N LYS A 160 -3.36 -13.64 8.96
CA LYS A 160 -4.57 -13.80 9.77
C LYS A 160 -4.35 -13.42 11.23
N GLU A 161 -3.16 -13.74 11.74
CA GLU A 161 -2.79 -13.56 13.13
C GLU A 161 -1.91 -12.34 13.38
N ILE A 162 -1.49 -11.62 12.33
CA ILE A 162 -0.60 -10.47 12.48
C ILE A 162 -1.24 -9.40 13.40
N PRO A 163 -0.50 -8.87 14.39
CA PRO A 163 -0.96 -7.77 15.21
C PRO A 163 -1.23 -6.52 14.36
N ILE A 164 -2.37 -5.87 14.57
CA ILE A 164 -2.73 -4.63 13.87
C ILE A 164 -3.06 -3.55 14.89
N LEU A 165 -2.30 -2.45 14.86
CA LEU A 165 -2.61 -1.22 15.59
C LEU A 165 -3.44 -0.30 14.69
N ILE A 166 -4.64 0.06 15.12
CA ILE A 166 -5.55 0.94 14.36
C ILE A 166 -5.49 2.34 14.97
N LEU A 167 -5.13 3.34 14.15
CA LEU A 167 -5.06 4.73 14.56
C LEU A 167 -6.07 5.54 13.75
N ASP A 168 -7.06 6.15 14.42
CA ASP A 168 -7.93 7.13 13.79
C ASP A 168 -7.15 8.43 13.55
N VAL A 169 -6.97 8.76 12.28
CA VAL A 169 -6.25 9.96 11.85
C VAL A 169 -7.14 10.92 11.07
N ASN A 170 -8.43 11.01 11.40
CA ASN A 170 -9.32 12.03 10.81
C ASN A 170 -8.97 13.44 11.27
N GLU A 171 -8.58 13.55 12.53
CA GLU A 171 -8.21 14.80 13.17
C GLU A 171 -6.73 15.16 12.93
N ASP A 172 -6.38 16.43 13.09
CA ASP A 172 -4.98 16.84 13.01
C ASP A 172 -4.21 16.29 14.20
N PHE A 173 -3.26 15.40 13.91
CA PHE A 173 -2.34 14.82 14.87
C PHE A 173 -1.01 15.58 14.93
N LYS A 174 -0.61 16.23 13.82
CA LYS A 174 0.72 16.83 13.70
C LYS A 174 0.87 18.02 14.66
N ASN A 175 -0.22 18.76 14.89
CA ASN A 175 -0.21 19.97 15.70
C ASN A 175 -0.96 19.81 17.05
N ASP A 176 -1.48 18.62 17.36
CA ASP A 176 -2.21 18.34 18.60
C ASP A 176 -1.33 17.54 19.58
N LYS A 177 -0.70 18.25 20.52
CA LYS A 177 0.19 17.65 21.53
C LYS A 177 -0.53 16.68 22.46
N ILE A 178 -1.79 16.94 22.78
CA ILE A 178 -2.57 16.10 23.70
C ILE A 178 -2.82 14.74 23.05
N LYS A 179 -3.13 14.73 21.75
CA LYS A 179 -3.27 13.47 21.00
C LYS A 179 -1.95 12.73 20.81
N GLN A 180 -0.84 13.45 20.64
CA GLN A 180 0.50 12.83 20.58
C GLN A 180 0.82 12.06 21.85
N GLU A 181 0.58 12.64 23.02
CA GLU A 181 0.79 11.98 24.32
C GLU A 181 -0.15 10.79 24.49
N TYR A 182 -1.45 10.94 24.18
CA TYR A 182 -2.41 9.84 24.28
C TYR A 182 -2.00 8.60 23.44
N LEU A 183 -1.44 8.78 22.24
CA LEU A 183 -1.02 7.65 21.40
C LEU A 183 0.26 6.95 21.88
N ILE A 184 1.09 7.62 22.67
CA ILE A 184 2.32 7.02 23.22
C ILE A 184 2.00 6.15 24.45
N ASP A 185 0.94 6.51 25.18
CA ASP A 185 0.54 5.84 26.42
C ASP A 185 -0.43 4.65 26.21
N GLN A 186 -0.82 4.36 24.97
CA GLN A 186 -1.67 3.22 24.56
C GLN A 186 -0.85 1.99 24.19
#